data_AF-A0A969T1R7-F1
#
_entry.id   AF-A0A969T1R7-F1
#
_cell.length_a   1.000
_cell.length_b   1.000
_cell.length_c   1.000
_cell.angle_alpha   90.00
_cell.angle_beta   90.00
_cell.angle_gamma   90.00
#
_symmetry.space_group_name_H-M   'P 1'
#
loop_
_entity.id
_entity.type
_entity.pdbx_description
1 polymer ?
#
loop_
_entity_poly.entity_id
_entity_poly.type
_entity_poly.pdbx_seq_one_letter_code
_entity_poly.pdbx_strand_id
1 'polypeptide(L)'
;SYPFKSHDLWFVTEDIRWGYLPADTDTAALIDQVNREDLWREAVTALGLADAIPASTSRGIETFFDGIQFDPENPAAYLDSLAIKKLA
;
A
#
# COMPACT_ATOMS: atom_id res chain seq x y z
N SER A 1 0.00 -9.66 10.28
CA SER A 1 -0.56 -8.77 11.32
C SER A 1 -0.04 -7.36 11.13
N TYR A 2 1.27 -7.18 10.93
CA TYR A 2 1.86 -5.88 10.58
C TYR A 2 1.10 -5.16 9.45
N PRO A 3 0.70 -3.89 9.64
CA PRO A 3 -0.06 -3.12 8.66
C PRO A 3 0.88 -2.44 7.65
N PHE A 4 1.28 -3.16 6.59
CA PHE A 4 2.16 -2.63 5.56
C PHE A 4 1.57 -1.39 4.87
N LYS A 5 2.32 -0.28 4.87
CA LYS A 5 1.94 0.94 4.13
C LYS A 5 1.77 0.68 2.63
N SER A 6 2.49 -0.30 2.07
CA SER A 6 2.30 -0.71 0.67
C SER A 6 0.89 -1.24 0.38
N HIS A 7 0.20 -1.81 1.37
CA HIS A 7 -1.17 -2.31 1.19
C HIS A 7 -2.18 -1.18 1.29
N ASP A 8 -2.01 -0.26 2.22
CA ASP A 8 -2.81 0.98 2.27
C ASP A 8 -2.68 1.75 0.94
N LEU A 9 -1.47 1.82 0.39
CA LEU A 9 -1.21 2.42 -0.92
C LEU A 9 -1.97 1.71 -2.03
N TRP A 10 -2.01 0.38 -2.04
CA TRP A 10 -2.79 -0.37 -3.02
C TRP A 10 -4.30 -0.07 -2.90
N PHE A 11 -4.86 -0.03 -1.69
CA PHE A 11 -6.28 0.30 -1.48
C PHE A 11 -6.62 1.70 -2.01
N VAL A 12 -5.83 2.71 -1.64
CA VAL A 12 -6.01 4.10 -2.12
C VAL A 12 -5.83 4.17 -3.64
N THR A 13 -4.89 3.41 -4.21
CA THR A 13 -4.67 3.33 -5.66
C THR A 13 -5.87 2.70 -6.38
N GLU A 14 -6.51 1.68 -5.82
CA GLU A 14 -7.76 1.10 -6.36
C GLU A 14 -8.95 2.07 -6.24
N ASP A 15 -9.04 2.83 -5.15
CA ASP A 15 -10.06 3.89 -5.04
C ASP A 15 -9.87 4.97 -6.12
N ILE A 16 -8.62 5.32 -6.45
CA ILE A 16 -8.28 6.20 -7.58
C ILE A 16 -8.65 5.53 -8.91
N ARG A 17 -8.33 4.25 -9.11
CA ARG A 17 -8.68 3.48 -10.33
C ARG A 17 -10.17 3.58 -10.64
N TRP A 18 -11.02 3.50 -9.62
CA TRP A 18 -12.48 3.53 -9.74
C TRP A 18 -13.10 4.93 -9.61
N GLY A 19 -12.29 5.96 -9.39
CA GLY A 19 -12.75 7.34 -9.30
C GLY A 19 -13.48 7.68 -8.01
N TYR A 20 -13.28 6.90 -6.93
CA TYR A 20 -13.73 7.26 -5.59
C TYR A 20 -12.85 8.33 -4.94
N LEU A 21 -11.57 8.35 -5.29
CA LEU A 21 -10.63 9.39 -4.93
C LEU A 21 -10.11 10.13 -6.17
N PRO A 22 -9.81 11.45 -6.07
CA PRO A 22 -9.17 12.20 -7.13
C PRO A 22 -7.83 11.58 -7.55
N ALA A 23 -7.49 11.64 -8.85
CA ALA A 23 -6.24 11.10 -9.38
C ALA A 23 -4.98 11.80 -8.84
N ASP A 24 -5.12 13.03 -8.37
CA ASP A 24 -4.09 13.87 -7.77
C ASP A 24 -4.05 13.79 -6.23
N THR A 25 -4.73 12.81 -5.63
CA THR A 25 -4.65 12.56 -4.19
C THR A 25 -3.21 12.32 -3.76
N ASP A 26 -2.72 13.08 -2.78
CA ASP A 26 -1.43 12.82 -2.13
C ASP A 26 -1.53 11.58 -1.23
N THR A 27 -1.36 10.42 -1.85
CA THR A 27 -1.52 9.12 -1.20
C THR A 27 -0.48 8.92 -0.09
N ALA A 28 0.75 9.40 -0.29
CA ALA A 28 1.82 9.29 0.69
C ALA A 28 1.47 10.06 1.97
N ALA A 29 1.07 11.34 1.84
CA ALA A 29 0.69 12.15 3.00
C ALA A 29 -0.52 11.56 3.75
N LEU A 30 -1.53 11.08 3.02
CA LEU A 30 -2.71 10.44 3.62
C LEU A 30 -2.33 9.19 4.43
N ILE A 31 -1.54 8.30 3.84
CA ILE A 31 -1.14 7.04 4.48
C ILE A 31 -0.22 7.32 5.67
N ASP A 32 0.71 8.26 5.56
CA ASP A 32 1.59 8.62 6.67
C ASP A 32 0.84 9.21 7.86
N GLN A 33 -0.29 9.87 7.63
CA GLN A 33 -1.15 10.38 8.70
C GLN A 33 -1.99 9.28 9.38
N VAL A 34 -2.40 8.25 8.64
CA VAL A 34 -3.40 7.26 9.10
C VAL A 34 -2.75 5.96 9.56
N ASN A 35 -1.78 5.44 8.81
CA ASN A 35 -1.15 4.16 9.10
C ASN A 35 -0.24 4.30 10.33
N ARG A 36 -0.54 3.51 11.37
CA ARG A 36 0.22 3.47 12.62
C ARG A 36 1.00 2.17 12.80
N GLU A 37 1.72 1.76 11.76
CA GLU A 37 2.65 0.62 11.83
C GLU A 37 3.73 0.81 12.92
N ASP A 38 4.09 2.06 13.22
CA ASP A 38 5.00 2.42 14.32
C ASP A 38 4.50 1.88 15.67
N LEU A 39 3.21 2.07 15.99
CA LEU A 39 2.61 1.54 17.22
C LEU A 39 2.60 0.01 17.23
N TRP A 40 2.42 -0.61 16.06
CA TRP A 40 2.51 -2.06 15.96
C TRP A 40 3.93 -2.53 16.29
N ARG A 41 4.96 -1.86 15.76
CA ARG A 41 6.37 -2.18 16.08
C ARG A 41 6.65 -2.02 17.55
N GLU A 42 6.25 -0.89 18.15
CA GLU A 42 6.40 -0.63 19.59
C GLU A 42 5.76 -1.73 20.44
N ALA A 43 4.53 -2.13 20.12
CA ALA A 43 3.83 -3.19 20.85
C ALA A 43 4.53 -4.55 20.72
N VAL A 44 4.99 -4.92 19.52
CA VAL A 44 5.69 -6.19 19.28
C VAL A 44 7.06 -6.22 19.95
N THR A 45 7.78 -5.10 19.97
CA THR A 45 9.02 -4.95 20.73
C THR A 45 8.77 -5.11 22.24
N ALA A 46 7.72 -4.48 22.78
CA ALA A 46 7.36 -4.60 24.20
C ALA A 46 7.00 -6.03 24.61
N LEU A 47 6.50 -6.85 23.67
CA LEU A 47 6.21 -8.28 23.87
C LEU A 47 7.44 -9.19 23.72
N GLY A 48 8.62 -8.64 23.38
CA GLY A 48 9.84 -9.42 23.16
C GLY A 48 9.82 -10.23 21.85
N LEU A 49 8.98 -9.85 20.89
CA LEU A 49 8.78 -10.58 19.63
C LEU A 49 9.46 -9.87 18.45
N ALA A 50 10.65 -9.29 18.65
CA ALA A 50 11.33 -8.45 17.66
C ALA A 50 11.58 -9.16 16.31
N ASP A 51 11.76 -10.49 16.31
CA ASP A 51 11.94 -11.28 15.09
C ASP A 51 10.70 -11.30 14.17
N ALA A 52 9.52 -10.94 14.70
CA ALA A 52 8.29 -10.84 13.92
C ALA A 52 8.17 -9.51 13.16
N ILE A 53 9.08 -8.55 13.39
CA ILE A 53 9.03 -7.22 12.80
C ILE A 53 9.56 -7.26 11.35
N PRO A 54 8.77 -6.89 10.34
CA PRO A 54 9.27 -6.78 8.97
C PRO A 54 10.35 -5.72 8.82
N ALA A 55 11.34 -5.99 7.96
CA ALA A 55 12.46 -5.08 7.70
C ALA A 55 12.04 -3.77 6.99
N SER A 56 10.88 -3.74 6.34
CA SER A 56 10.36 -2.60 5.59
C SER A 56 8.87 -2.38 5.88
N THR A 57 8.39 -1.17 5.61
CA THR A 57 6.97 -0.82 5.58
C THR A 57 6.25 -1.31 4.33
N SER A 58 7.01 -1.75 3.33
CA SER A 58 6.51 -2.40 2.12
C SER A 58 6.69 -3.92 2.18
N ARG A 59 5.72 -4.65 1.63
CA ARG A 59 5.83 -6.10 1.41
C ARG A 59 6.46 -6.44 0.05
N GLY A 60 6.83 -5.43 -0.73
CA GLY A 60 7.40 -5.57 -2.08
C GLY A 60 6.33 -5.61 -3.17
N ILE A 61 6.70 -6.16 -4.33
CA ILE A 61 5.81 -6.31 -5.49
C ILE A 61 4.73 -7.35 -5.18
N GLU A 62 3.48 -6.97 -5.35
CA GLU A 62 2.31 -7.85 -5.20
C GLU A 62 1.88 -8.36 -6.59
N THR A 63 1.61 -9.66 -6.73
CA THR A 63 1.19 -10.27 -8.01
C THR A 63 -0.24 -10.81 -7.89
N PHE A 64 -1.11 -10.36 -8.79
CA PHE A 64 -2.51 -10.79 -8.89
C PHE A 64 -2.65 -12.07 -9.72
N PHE A 65 -3.82 -12.71 -9.64
CA PHE A 65 -4.08 -14.00 -10.31
C PHE A 65 -4.00 -13.93 -11.84
N ASP A 66 -4.21 -12.75 -12.42
CA ASP A 66 -4.15 -12.45 -13.86
C ASP A 66 -2.74 -12.04 -14.32
N GLY A 67 -1.75 -12.10 -13.43
CA GLY A 67 -0.35 -11.78 -13.71
C GLY A 67 -0.02 -10.30 -13.61
N ILE A 68 -1.00 -9.42 -13.35
CA ILE A 68 -0.74 -8.00 -13.12
C ILE A 68 0.04 -7.84 -11.82
N GLN A 69 1.01 -6.93 -11.83
CA GLN A 69 1.85 -6.65 -10.68
C GLN A 69 1.60 -5.23 -10.18
N PHE A 70 1.48 -5.09 -8.87
CA PHE A 70 1.49 -3.81 -8.19
C PHE A 70 2.87 -3.62 -7.55
N ASP A 71 3.61 -2.65 -8.07
CA ASP A 71 4.86 -2.17 -7.49
C ASP A 71 4.57 -0.91 -6.65
N PRO A 72 4.74 -0.96 -5.31
CA PRO A 72 4.53 0.20 -4.46
C PRO A 72 5.45 1.38 -4.78
N GLU A 73 6.58 1.17 -5.47
CA GLU A 73 7.48 2.23 -5.91
C GLU A 73 6.98 2.92 -7.19
N ASN A 74 6.05 2.32 -7.92
CA ASN A 74 5.44 2.90 -9.12
C ASN A 74 3.94 2.55 -9.30
N PRO A 75 3.04 3.08 -8.44
CA PRO A 75 1.60 2.84 -8.56
C PRO A 75 0.98 3.32 -9.87
N ALA A 76 1.58 4.32 -10.53
CA ALA A 76 1.11 4.82 -11.82
C ALA A 76 1.24 3.76 -12.92
N ALA A 77 2.37 3.06 -12.99
CA ALA A 77 2.56 1.97 -13.95
C ALA A 77 1.56 0.82 -13.74
N TYR A 78 1.19 0.55 -12.48
CA TYR A 78 0.12 -0.39 -12.18
C TYR A 78 -1.21 0.08 -12.78
N LEU A 79 -1.64 1.33 -12.51
CA LEU A 79 -2.88 1.89 -13.08
C LEU A 79 -2.87 1.86 -14.62
N ASP A 80 -1.75 2.19 -15.25
CA ASP A 80 -1.58 2.17 -16.70
C ASP A 80 -1.79 0.77 -17.29
N SER A 81 -1.34 -0.28 -16.59
CA SER A 81 -1.45 -1.67 -17.04
C SER A 81 -2.90 -2.21 -17.05
N LEU A 82 -3.82 -1.60 -16.31
CA LEU A 82 -5.18 -2.09 -16.14
C LEU A 82 -6.06 -1.74 -17.35
N ALA A 83 -6.63 -2.76 -17.99
CA ALA A 83 -7.49 -2.59 -19.17
C ALA A 83 -8.82 -1.87 -18.85
N ILE A 84 -9.35 -2.04 -17.63
CA ILE A 84 -10.61 -1.42 -17.19
C ILE A 84 -10.34 -0.57 -15.96
N LYS A 85 -10.57 0.74 -16.11
CA LYS A 85 -10.41 1.78 -15.08
C LYS A 85 -11.31 2.98 -15.43
N LYS A 86 -11.56 3.87 -14.46
CA LYS A 86 -12.31 5.13 -14.66
C LYS A 86 -11.45 6.32 -14.99
N LEU A 87 -10.13 6.20 -14.79
CA LEU A 87 -9.14 7.18 -15.23
C LEU A 87 -9.15 7.27 -16.76
N ALA A 88 -9.10 8.51 -17.28
CA ALA A 88 -9.11 8.81 -18.71
C ALA A 88 -7.78 8.46 -19.40
#